data_AF-A0A3C1B175-F1
#
_entry.id   AF-A0A3C1B175-F1
#
_cell.length_a   1.000
_cell.length_b   1.000
_cell.length_c   1.000
_cell.angle_alpha   90.00
_cell.angle_beta   90.00
_cell.angle_gamma   90.00
#
_symmetry.space_group_name_H-M   'P 1'
#
loop_
_entity.id
_entity.type
_entity.pdbx_description
1 polymer ?
#
loop_
_entity_poly.entity_id
_entity_poly.type
_entity_poly.pdbx_seq_one_letter_code
_entity_poly.pdbx_strand_id
1 'polypeptide(L)'
;LGCTHYPLLSAAIAEVTGPDLQQINAGSRVAEHVWQSLQADGLLNGGETDAWHQFFTSDSVSQFQQMGSSFLEQTVGDVRRIDIEQY
;
A
#
# COMPACT_ATOMS: atom_id res chain seq x y z
N LEU A 1 12.92 -2.02 6.04
CA LEU A 1 11.63 -2.73 6.12
C LEU A 1 11.41 -3.45 4.78
N GLY A 2 11.91 -4.68 4.66
CA GLY A 2 11.96 -5.42 3.39
C GLY A 2 10.74 -6.28 3.07
N CYS A 3 9.83 -6.47 4.03
CA CYS A 3 8.51 -7.08 3.80
C CYS A 3 7.45 -5.98 3.85
N THR A 4 6.41 -6.10 3.02
CA THR A 4 5.29 -5.15 2.94
C THR A 4 4.54 -4.98 4.25
N HIS A 5 4.65 -5.94 5.19
CA HIS A 5 3.97 -5.89 6.48
C HIS A 5 4.72 -5.15 7.59
N TYR A 6 6.04 -4.99 7.45
CA TYR A 6 6.87 -4.41 8.51
C TYR A 6 6.62 -2.94 8.83
N PRO A 7 6.05 -2.09 7.94
CA PRO A 7 5.64 -0.74 8.32
C PRO A 7 4.69 -0.70 9.53
N LEU A 8 3.78 -1.68 9.69
CA LEU A 8 2.90 -1.76 10.87
C LEU A 8 3.67 -2.00 12.17
N LEU A 9 4.88 -2.57 12.08
CA LEU A 9 5.75 -2.87 13.21
C LEU A 9 6.89 -1.85 13.36
N SER A 10 6.87 -0.75 12.60
CA SER A 10 7.99 0.20 12.55
C SER A 10 8.36 0.73 13.93
N ALA A 11 7.37 1.05 14.77
CA ALA A 11 7.61 1.49 16.16
C ALA A 11 8.29 0.42 17.01
N ALA A 12 7.80 -0.83 16.98
CA ALA A 12 8.39 -1.93 17.73
C ALA A 12 9.81 -2.28 17.24
N ILE A 13 10.04 -2.21 15.93
CA ILE A 13 11.38 -2.38 15.35
C ILE A 13 12.32 -1.26 15.83
N ALA A 14 11.84 -0.01 15.85
CA ALA A 14 12.64 1.14 16.29
C ALA A 14 13.05 1.02 17.77
N GLU A 15 12.15 0.53 18.61
CA GLU A 15 12.41 0.31 20.04
C GLU A 15 13.59 -0.64 20.26
N VAL A 16 13.69 -1.70 19.43
CA VAL A 16 14.76 -2.69 19.54
C VAL A 16 16.05 -2.22 18.85
N THR A 17 15.96 -1.56 17.70
CA THR A 17 17.15 -1.15 16.93
C THR A 17 17.82 0.12 17.46
N GLY A 18 17.07 0.96 18.17
CA GLY A 18 17.55 2.26 18.65
C GLY A 18 17.64 3.33 17.55
N PRO A 19 18.03 4.56 17.92
CA PRO A 19 17.98 5.74 17.05
C PRO A 19 19.10 5.78 16.00
N ASP A 20 20.18 5.03 16.18
CA ASP A 20 21.33 5.03 15.26
C ASP A 20 21.04 4.32 13.93
N LEU A 21 19.94 3.57 13.86
CA LEU A 21 19.54 2.81 12.68
C LEU A 21 18.32 3.43 12.02
N GLN A 22 18.51 3.95 10.81
CA GLN A 22 17.42 4.47 10.00
C GLN A 22 16.62 3.33 9.35
N GLN A 23 15.32 3.30 9.60
CA GLN A 23 14.42 2.38 8.89
C GLN A 23 14.09 2.90 7.49
N ILE A 24 14.33 2.07 6.48
CA ILE A 24 13.92 2.34 5.10
C ILE A 24 12.61 1.60 4.81
N ASN A 25 11.57 2.30 4.39
CA ASN A 25 10.32 1.69 3.93
C ASN A 25 10.42 1.41 2.42
N ALA A 26 10.39 0.14 2.03
CA ALA A 26 10.47 -0.24 0.61
C ALA A 26 9.25 0.26 -0.20
N GLY A 27 8.06 0.24 0.39
CA GLY A 27 6.83 0.68 -0.29
C GLY A 27 6.84 2.16 -0.66
N SER A 28 7.34 3.03 0.22
CA SER A 28 7.44 4.47 -0.09
C SER A 28 8.44 4.75 -1.22
N ARG A 29 9.57 4.02 -1.26
CA ARG A 29 10.55 4.14 -2.36
C ARG A 29 9.99 3.65 -3.69
N VAL A 30 9.17 2.60 -3.68
CA VAL A 30 8.47 2.14 -4.88
C VAL A 30 7.45 3.19 -5.36
N ALA A 31 6.67 3.80 -4.45
CA ALA A 31 5.72 4.85 -4.81
C ALA A 31 6.40 6.08 -5.44
N GLU A 32 7.52 6.52 -4.86
CA GLU A 32 8.35 7.60 -5.41
C GLU A 32 8.84 7.26 -6.83
N HIS A 33 9.33 6.04 -7.03
CA HIS A 33 9.79 5.59 -8.34
C HIS A 33 8.66 5.51 -9.37
N VAL A 34 7.48 5.00 -8.99
CA VAL A 34 6.30 4.97 -9.87
C VAL A 34 5.90 6.38 -10.31
N TRP A 35 5.91 7.35 -9.39
CA TRP A 35 5.62 8.75 -9.73
C TRP A 35 6.62 9.31 -10.75
N GLN A 36 7.93 9.06 -10.56
CA GLN A 36 8.97 9.50 -11.48
C GLN A 36 8.79 8.88 -12.88
N SER A 37 8.49 7.59 -12.95
CA SER A 37 8.26 6.90 -14.22
C SER A 37 7.02 7.43 -14.95
N LEU A 38 5.90 7.60 -14.25
CA LEU A 38 4.68 8.18 -14.84
C LEU A 38 4.91 9.62 -15.31
N GLN A 39 5.70 10.41 -14.58
CA GLN A 39 6.06 11.76 -15.00
C GLN A 39 6.91 11.77 -16.28
N ALA A 40 7.93 10.91 -16.34
CA ALA A 40 8.82 10.81 -17.51
C ALA A 40 8.05 10.41 -18.78
N ASP A 41 7.04 9.55 -18.64
CA ASP A 41 6.21 9.06 -19.74
C ASP A 41 5.02 9.99 -20.08
N GLY A 42 4.82 11.09 -19.32
CA GLY A 42 3.69 11.99 -19.50
C GLY A 42 2.33 11.38 -19.16
N LEU A 43 2.31 10.39 -18.25
CA LEU A 43 1.13 9.61 -17.86
C LEU A 43 0.50 10.05 -16.53
N LEU A 44 0.90 11.20 -15.98
CA LEU A 44 0.29 11.73 -14.76
C LEU A 44 -1.18 12.10 -15.02
N ASN A 45 -2.06 11.72 -14.10
CA ASN A 45 -3.46 12.15 -14.15
C ASN A 45 -3.52 13.68 -13.89
N GLY A 46 -4.26 14.40 -14.75
CA GLY A 46 -4.41 15.86 -14.69
C GLY A 46 -5.24 16.40 -13.51
N GLY A 47 -5.86 15.53 -12.71
CA GLY A 47 -6.59 15.91 -11.51
C GLY A 47 -7.97 16.54 -11.77
N GLU A 48 -8.55 16.29 -12.94
CA GLU A 48 -9.87 16.82 -13.34
C GLU A 48 -11.03 16.10 -12.64
N THR A 49 -10.79 14.90 -12.12
CA THR A 49 -11.76 14.06 -11.41
C THR A 49 -11.21 13.63 -10.07
N ASP A 50 -12.11 13.42 -9.09
CA ASP A 50 -11.74 12.84 -7.81
C ASP A 50 -11.09 11.46 -7.97
N ALA A 51 -10.09 11.18 -7.12
CA ALA A 51 -9.42 9.89 -7.12
C ALA A 51 -10.39 8.79 -6.69
N TRP A 52 -10.47 7.73 -7.49
CA TRP A 52 -11.28 6.56 -7.19
C TRP A 52 -10.38 5.33 -7.00
N HIS A 53 -10.63 4.58 -5.93
CA HIS A 53 -9.87 3.40 -5.56
C HIS A 53 -10.82 2.20 -5.46
N GLN A 54 -10.46 1.10 -6.12
CA GLN A 54 -11.19 -0.16 -6.03
C GLN A 54 -10.23 -1.29 -5.66
N PHE A 55 -10.65 -2.14 -4.73
CA PHE A 55 -9.83 -3.22 -4.20
C PHE A 55 -10.39 -4.58 -4.59
N PHE A 56 -9.50 -5.54 -4.81
CA PHE A 56 -9.86 -6.91 -5.15
C PHE A 56 -9.07 -7.89 -4.29
N THR A 57 -9.70 -9.01 -3.94
CA THR A 57 -9.05 -10.11 -3.19
C THR A 57 -9.49 -11.46 -3.75
N SER A 58 -8.62 -12.46 -3.73
CA SER A 58 -9.02 -13.84 -4.07
C SER A 58 -9.72 -14.56 -2.90
N ASP A 59 -9.55 -14.02 -1.69
CA ASP A 59 -9.97 -14.66 -0.45
C ASP A 59 -11.02 -13.80 0.28
N SER A 60 -11.00 -13.80 1.61
CA SER A 60 -11.95 -13.12 2.47
C SER A 60 -11.93 -11.59 2.31
N VAL A 61 -13.07 -11.05 1.87
CA VAL A 61 -13.34 -9.61 1.79
C VAL A 61 -13.19 -8.93 3.16
N SER A 62 -13.78 -9.53 4.21
CA SER A 62 -13.79 -8.93 5.54
C SER A 62 -12.39 -8.84 6.15
N GLN A 63 -11.57 -9.88 6.00
CA GLN A 63 -10.18 -9.85 6.46
C GLN A 63 -9.36 -8.82 5.69
N PHE A 64 -9.57 -8.72 4.37
CA PHE A 64 -8.89 -7.70 3.56
C PHE A 64 -9.27 -6.29 3.99
N GLN A 65 -10.55 -6.01 4.20
CA GLN A 65 -11.02 -4.70 4.66
C GLN A 65 -10.39 -4.32 6.00
N GLN A 66 -10.34 -5.25 6.96
CA GLN A 66 -9.74 -5.02 8.27
C GLN A 66 -8.23 -4.74 8.17
N MET A 67 -7.50 -5.59 7.46
CA MET A 67 -6.05 -5.47 7.32
C MET A 67 -5.68 -4.23 6.51
N GLY A 68 -6.30 -4.05 5.34
CA GLY A 68 -6.07 -2.91 4.46
C GLY A 68 -6.38 -1.57 5.14
N SER A 69 -7.42 -1.51 5.96
CA SER A 69 -7.73 -0.27 6.70
C SER A 69 -6.66 0.08 7.74
N SER A 70 -6.05 -0.94 8.36
CA SER A 70 -4.92 -0.74 9.28
C SER A 70 -3.67 -0.24 8.55
N PHE A 71 -3.39 -0.74 7.35
CA PHE A 71 -2.24 -0.32 6.55
C PHE A 71 -2.38 1.08 5.96
N LEU A 72 -3.57 1.44 5.49
CA LEU A 72 -3.80 2.71 4.82
C LEU A 72 -4.22 3.83 5.78
N GLU A 73 -4.41 3.52 7.07
CA GLU A 73 -4.92 4.44 8.09
C GLU A 73 -6.24 5.13 7.69
N GLN A 74 -7.03 4.45 6.85
CA GLN A 74 -8.32 4.91 6.32
C GLN A 74 -9.24 3.71 6.10
N THR A 75 -10.54 3.93 6.06
CA THR A 75 -11.51 2.86 5.78
C THR A 75 -11.36 2.33 4.36
N VAL A 76 -11.02 1.05 4.23
CA VAL A 76 -11.10 0.32 2.96
C VAL A 76 -12.55 -0.12 2.75
N GLY A 77 -13.24 0.57 1.84
CA GLY A 77 -14.64 0.35 1.53
C GLY A 77 -14.87 -0.77 0.51
N ASP A 78 -14.91 -0.41 -0.78
CA ASP A 78 -15.29 -1.32 -1.88
C ASP A 78 -14.19 -2.36 -2.17
N VAL A 79 -14.42 -3.58 -1.67
CA VAL A 79 -13.55 -4.75 -1.89
C VAL A 79 -14.36 -5.85 -2.54
N ARG A 80 -13.94 -6.27 -3.74
CA ARG A 80 -14.59 -7.35 -4.48
C ARG A 80 -13.78 -8.64 -4.42
N ARG A 81 -14.42 -9.75 -4.03
CA ARG A 81 -13.80 -11.07 -4.19
C ARG A 81 -13.80 -11.46 -5.67
N ILE A 82 -12.64 -11.87 -6.18
CA ILE A 82 -12.47 -12.37 -7.55
C ILE A 82 -11.90 -13.80 -7.51
N ASP A 83 -12.35 -14.64 -8.43
CA ASP A 83 -11.75 -15.95 -8.64
C ASP A 83 -10.68 -15.84 -9.72
N ILE A 84 -9.43 -16.04 -9.32
CA ILE A 84 -8.27 -15.91 -10.20
C ILE A 84 -8.00 -17.18 -11.00
N GLU A 85 -8.60 -18.32 -10.64
CA GLU A 85 -8.42 -19.60 -11.36
C GLU A 85 -9.26 -19.68 -12.64
N GLN A 86 -10.12 -18.68 -12.89
CA GLN A 86 -10.98 -18.60 -14.06
C GLN A 86 -10.34 -17.86 -15.25
N TYR A 87 -9.06 -17.50 -15.16
CA TYR A 87 -8.32 -16.70 -16.17
C TYR A 87 -7.01 -17.34 -16.61
#